data_AF-A0A0L1ICR3-F1
#
_entry.id   AF-A0A0L1ICR3-F1
#
_cell.length_a   1.000
_cell.length_b   1.000
_cell.length_c   1.000
_cell.angle_alpha   90.00
_cell.angle_beta   90.00
_cell.angle_gamma   90.00
#
_symmetry.space_group_name_H-M   'P 1'
#
loop_
_entity.id
_entity.type
_entity.pdbx_description
1 polymer ?
#
loop_
_entity_poly.entity_id
_entity_poly.type
_entity_poly.pdbx_seq_one_letter_code
_entity_poly.pdbx_strand_id
1 'polypeptide(L)'
;MKDYVHEDFLSLNPVTKYNLIANIFHTGTVNQGSYKIHVLNQPTNEWYEIEDLHVISILPQLVLLPESCIQLYQRQDVKLNGDI
;
A
#
# COMPACT_ATOMS: atom_id res chain seq x y z
N MET A 1 6.95 10.05 -7.68
CA MET A 1 7.92 10.64 -6.73
C MET A 1 9.15 11.23 -7.41
N LYS A 2 9.15 11.46 -8.74
CA LYS A 2 10.28 12.02 -9.48
C LYS A 2 10.77 13.34 -8.89
N ASP A 3 9.84 14.20 -8.51
CA ASP A 3 10.12 15.56 -8.01
C ASP A 3 10.81 15.57 -6.64
N TYR A 4 10.86 14.43 -5.95
CA TYR A 4 11.56 14.26 -4.67
C TYR A 4 12.91 13.56 -4.80
N VAL A 5 13.37 13.29 -6.02
CA VAL A 5 14.71 12.73 -6.30
C VAL A 5 15.63 13.87 -6.71
N HIS A 6 16.76 14.01 -6.02
CA HIS A 6 17.78 14.99 -6.37
C HIS A 6 18.28 14.78 -7.81
N GLU A 7 18.53 15.88 -8.54
CA GLU A 7 18.80 15.86 -9.98
C GLU A 7 19.93 14.91 -10.38
N ASP A 8 21.02 14.91 -9.61
CA ASP A 8 22.17 14.02 -9.80
C ASP A 8 21.84 12.51 -9.78
N PHE A 9 20.70 12.14 -9.18
CA PHE A 9 20.28 10.75 -9.01
C PHE A 9 19.12 10.35 -9.92
N LEU A 10 18.64 11.24 -10.80
CA LEU A 10 17.53 10.93 -11.71
C LEU A 10 17.88 9.84 -12.71
N SER A 11 19.12 9.82 -13.22
CA SER A 11 19.60 8.79 -14.15
C SER A 11 19.72 7.42 -13.50
N LEU A 12 20.08 7.38 -12.20
CA LEU A 12 20.18 6.17 -11.40
C LEU A 12 18.81 5.65 -10.94
N ASN A 13 17.79 6.49 -10.94
CA ASN A 13 16.42 6.16 -10.52
C ASN A 13 15.42 6.41 -11.66
N PRO A 14 15.50 5.65 -12.77
CA PRO A 14 14.66 5.88 -13.94
C PRO A 14 13.17 5.65 -13.67
N VAL A 15 12.84 4.83 -12.66
CA VAL A 15 11.46 4.55 -12.24
C VAL A 15 11.23 5.10 -10.84
N THR A 16 10.30 6.03 -10.72
CA THR A 16 9.90 6.68 -9.45
C THR A 16 8.37 6.65 -9.26
N LYS A 17 7.71 5.75 -9.99
CA LYS A 17 6.28 5.44 -9.84
C LYS A 17 6.14 4.22 -8.95
N TYR A 18 5.16 4.30 -8.06
CA TYR A 18 4.90 3.27 -7.06
C TYR A 18 3.42 2.95 -7.02
N ASN A 19 3.09 1.68 -6.82
CA ASN A 19 1.74 1.19 -6.61
C ASN A 19 1.52 0.95 -5.13
N LEU A 20 0.37 1.37 -4.60
CA LEU A 20 -0.04 1.02 -3.24
C LEU A 20 -0.32 -0.49 -3.20
N ILE A 21 0.28 -1.20 -2.24
CA ILE A 21 0.11 -2.64 -2.07
C ILE A 21 -0.51 -3.00 -0.71
N ALA A 22 -0.38 -2.12 0.28
CA ALA A 22 -1.10 -2.25 1.53
C ALA A 22 -1.30 -0.90 2.23
N ASN A 23 -2.39 -0.80 2.98
CA ASN A 23 -2.77 0.37 3.79
C ASN A 23 -3.21 -0.11 5.18
N ILE A 24 -2.48 0.30 6.21
CA ILE A 24 -2.80 -0.01 7.61
C ILE A 24 -3.42 1.23 8.23
N PHE A 25 -4.55 1.06 8.89
CA PHE A 25 -5.28 2.16 9.50
C PHE A 25 -5.90 1.72 10.82
N HIS A 26 -6.11 2.70 11.69
CA HIS A 26 -6.78 2.52 12.96
C HIS A 26 -8.26 2.86 12.82
N THR A 27 -9.13 2.06 13.42
CA THR A 27 -10.56 2.35 13.52
C THR A 27 -11.00 2.45 14.97
N GLY A 28 -11.85 3.42 15.28
CA GLY A 28 -12.27 3.71 16.65
C GLY A 28 -11.51 4.87 17.28
N THR A 29 -11.56 4.97 18.59
CA THR A 29 -10.93 6.05 19.37
C THR A 29 -9.50 5.67 19.78
N VAL A 30 -8.67 6.67 20.11
CA VAL A 30 -7.27 6.45 20.54
C VAL A 30 -7.14 5.45 21.70
N ASN A 31 -8.11 5.42 22.62
CA ASN A 31 -8.08 4.54 23.79
C ASN A 31 -8.83 3.20 23.58
N GLN A 32 -9.70 3.14 22.56
CA GLN A 32 -10.53 1.99 22.23
C GLN A 32 -10.74 1.94 20.72
N GLY A 33 -9.92 1.11 20.08
CA GLY A 33 -9.97 0.87 18.65
C GLY A 33 -9.17 -0.36 18.26
N SER A 34 -9.23 -0.70 16.98
CA SER A 34 -8.53 -1.83 16.38
C SER A 34 -7.77 -1.38 15.14
N TYR A 35 -6.70 -2.11 14.82
CA TYR A 35 -5.98 -1.93 13.58
C TYR A 35 -6.52 -2.86 12.51
N LYS A 36 -6.70 -2.30 11.32
CA LYS A 36 -7.09 -3.03 10.12
C LYS A 36 -6.05 -2.79 9.03
N ILE A 37 -5.97 -3.74 8.10
CA ILE A 37 -5.13 -3.61 6.92
C ILE A 37 -5.95 -3.89 5.67
N HIS A 38 -5.84 -3.01 4.69
CA HIS A 38 -6.17 -3.32 3.30
C HIS A 38 -4.92 -3.84 2.62
N VAL A 39 -4.96 -5.03 2.04
CA VAL A 39 -3.83 -5.64 1.33
C VAL A 39 -4.24 -6.08 -0.06
N LEU A 40 -3.37 -5.81 -1.03
CA LEU A 40 -3.52 -6.24 -2.42
C LEU A 40 -2.92 -7.63 -2.61
N ASN A 41 -3.76 -8.61 -2.96
CA ASN A 41 -3.29 -9.87 -3.51
C ASN A 41 -2.86 -9.64 -4.96
N GLN A 42 -1.59 -9.30 -5.17
CA GLN A 42 -1.09 -8.84 -6.47
C GLN A 42 -1.27 -9.84 -7.62
N PRO A 43 -1.11 -11.17 -7.43
CA PRO A 43 -1.42 -12.15 -8.47
C PRO A 43 -2.86 -12.11 -9.00
N THR A 44 -3.86 -11.89 -8.13
CA THR A 44 -5.28 -11.83 -8.53
C THR A 44 -5.79 -10.41 -8.76
N ASN A 45 -5.00 -9.41 -8.35
CA ASN A 45 -5.36 -8.00 -8.36
C ASN A 45 -6.64 -7.70 -7.55
N GLU A 46 -6.81 -8.38 -6.42
CA GLU A 46 -7.94 -8.23 -5.51
C GLU A 46 -7.50 -7.65 -4.16
N TRP A 47 -8.35 -6.81 -3.58
CA TRP A 47 -8.10 -6.21 -2.28
C TRP A 47 -8.84 -6.94 -1.17
N TYR A 48 -8.20 -7.05 -0.02
CA TYR A 48 -8.75 -7.66 1.17
C TYR A 48 -8.62 -6.72 2.36
N GLU A 49 -9.68 -6.57 3.14
CA GLU A 49 -9.61 -6.02 4.50
C GLU A 49 -9.40 -7.16 5.49
N ILE A 50 -8.40 -7.00 6.35
CA ILE A 50 -8.07 -7.96 7.39
C ILE A 50 -8.12 -7.25 8.75
N GLU A 51 -8.86 -7.85 9.68
CA GLU A 51 -8.94 -7.48 11.09
C GLU A 51 -8.80 -8.74 11.94
N ASP A 52 -7.65 -8.89 12.59
CA ASP A 52 -7.25 -10.11 13.30
C ASP A 52 -7.41 -11.38 12.44
N LEU A 53 -8.42 -12.21 12.74
CA LEU A 53 -8.72 -13.46 12.02
C LEU A 53 -9.76 -13.29 10.90
N HIS A 54 -10.38 -12.11 10.78
CA HIS A 54 -11.41 -11.84 9.78
C HIS A 54 -10.78 -11.30 8.50
N VAL A 55 -11.13 -11.93 7.36
CA VAL A 55 -10.67 -11.54 6.03
C VAL A 55 -11.89 -11.36 5.14
N ILE A 56 -12.03 -10.18 4.52
CA ILE A 56 -13.12 -9.90 3.58
C ILE A 56 -12.56 -9.27 2.30
N SER A 57 -13.13 -9.62 1.15
CA SER A 57 -12.81 -8.95 -0.12
C SER A 57 -13.42 -7.55 -0.14
N ILE A 58 -12.68 -6.55 -0.61
CA ILE A 58 -13.14 -5.18 -0.74
C ILE A 58 -12.88 -4.64 -2.16
N LEU A 59 -13.62 -3.59 -2.53
CA LEU A 59 -13.41 -2.91 -3.81
C LEU A 59 -12.19 -1.98 -3.73
N PRO A 60 -11.39 -1.83 -4.81
CA PRO A 60 -10.20 -0.98 -4.81
C PRO A 60 -10.45 0.46 -4.39
N GLN A 61 -11.60 1.05 -4.76
CA GLN A 61 -11.93 2.43 -4.38
C GLN A 61 -12.12 2.63 -2.87
N LEU A 62 -12.35 1.57 -2.08
CA LEU A 62 -12.54 1.67 -0.64
C LEU A 62 -11.21 1.80 0.12
N VAL A 63 -10.09 1.47 -0.52
CA VAL A 63 -8.75 1.42 0.10
C VAL A 63 -8.28 2.78 0.59
N LEU A 64 -8.73 3.85 -0.06
CA LEU A 64 -8.32 5.24 0.21
C LEU A 64 -9.27 5.99 1.16
N LEU A 65 -10.38 5.36 1.55
CA LEU A 65 -11.37 5.99 2.43
C LEU A 65 -10.91 6.14 3.90
N PRO A 66 -10.21 5.18 4.53
CA PRO A 66 -9.82 5.33 5.93
C PRO A 66 -8.63 6.28 6.11
N GLU A 67 -8.50 6.82 7.32
CA GLU A 67 -7.33 7.58 7.74
C GLU A 67 -6.12 6.65 7.88
N SER A 68 -5.30 6.64 6.84
CA SER A 68 -4.11 5.81 6.76
C SER A 68 -3.11 6.12 7.88
N CYS A 69 -2.70 5.10 8.63
CA CYS A 69 -1.57 5.18 9.56
C CYS A 69 -0.25 4.83 8.87
N ILE A 70 -0.23 3.75 8.08
CA ILE A 70 0.97 3.26 7.38
C ILE A 70 0.59 2.80 5.99
N GLN A 71 1.36 3.20 4.98
CA GLN A 71 1.18 2.75 3.60
C GLN A 71 2.43 2.04 3.10
N LEU A 72 2.22 0.93 2.40
CA LEU A 72 3.26 0.17 1.74
C LEU A 72 3.10 0.33 0.23
N TYR A 73 4.19 0.71 -0.41
CA TYR A 73 4.25 1.01 -1.83
C TYR A 73 5.33 0.17 -2.50
N GLN A 74 5.01 -0.43 -3.65
CA GLN A 74 5.97 -1.14 -4.48
C GLN A 74 6.33 -0.32 -5.71
N ARG A 75 7.63 -0.20 -6.01
CA ARG A 75 8.11 0.47 -7.21
C ARG A 75 7.75 -0.35 -8.45
N GLN A 76 7.30 0.31 -9.52
CA GLN A 76 6.67 -0.38 -10.66
C GLN A 76 7.60 -1.31 -11.47
N ASP A 77 8.91 -1.14 -11.37
CA ASP A 77 9.94 -2.00 -11.97
C ASP A 77 10.25 -3.24 -11.13
N VAL A 78 9.93 -3.23 -9.83
CA VAL A 78 10.19 -4.37 -8.95
C VAL A 78 9.15 -5.46 -9.20
N LYS A 79 9.60 -6.67 -9.51
CA LYS A 79 8.77 -7.87 -9.67
C LYS A 79 8.37 -8.46 -8.30
N LEU A 80 7.36 -9.32 -8.29
CA LEU A 80 6.86 -9.96 -7.06
C LEU A 80 7.90 -10.80 -6.32
N ASN A 81 8.90 -11.32 -7.03
CA ASN A 81 10.01 -12.07 -6.46
C ASN A 81 11.17 -11.17 -5.96
N GLY A 82 11.03 -9.84 -6.06
CA GLY A 82 12.03 -8.88 -5.61
C GLY A 82 13.08 -8.49 -6.66
N ASP A 83 13.02 -9.06 -7.85
CA ASP A 83 13.91 -8.67 -8.95
C ASP A 83 13.55 -7.27 -9.47
N ILE A 84 14.56 -6.55 -9.98
CA ILE A 84 14.44 -5.24 -10.66
C ILE A 84 14.66 -5.43 -12.16
#